data_AF-A0A1M5ZXA7-F1
#
_entry.id   AF-A0A1M5ZXA7-F1
#
_cell.length_a   1.000
_cell.length_b   1.000
_cell.length_c   1.000
_cell.angle_alpha   90.00
_cell.angle_beta   90.00
_cell.angle_gamma   90.00
#
_symmetry.space_group_name_H-M   'P 1'
#
loop_
_entity.id
_entity.type
_entity.pdbx_description
1 polymer ?
#
loop_
_entity_poly.entity_id
_entity_poly.type
_entity_poly.pdbx_seq_one_letter_code
_entity_poly.pdbx_strand_id
1 'polypeptide(L)'
;MKYQDLKKIYYKDSKSHEKAYQLRYSAPFTEHLNFTVHQYNYDSNYPGFYCYTQEIVCLLDEIYSKCMSLYTLLPNIPEAGIIQYLHNLLIQEIKSSNAIEGVRSTRREISNAMNQRNPSKYVRLWGIVNK
;
A
#
# COMPACT_ATOMS: atom_id res chain seq x y z
N MET A 1 -19.65 -15.39 -10.80
CA MET A 1 -20.37 -15.07 -9.55
C MET A 1 -19.74 -13.83 -8.94
N LYS A 2 -20.53 -12.88 -8.43
CA LYS A 2 -19.99 -11.69 -7.77
C LYS A 2 -19.32 -12.10 -6.45
N TYR A 3 -18.07 -11.71 -6.23
CA TYR A 3 -17.36 -11.98 -4.98
C TYR A 3 -18.12 -11.41 -3.77
N GLN A 4 -18.20 -12.17 -2.67
CA GLN A 4 -18.84 -11.74 -1.43
C GLN A 4 -17.84 -11.76 -0.28
N ASP A 5 -17.76 -10.64 0.45
CA ASP A 5 -16.88 -10.49 1.60
C ASP A 5 -17.24 -11.46 2.73
N LEU A 6 -16.23 -12.09 3.34
CA LEU A 6 -16.41 -12.97 4.50
C LEU A 6 -17.14 -12.26 5.66
N LYS A 7 -16.85 -10.97 5.87
CA LYS A 7 -17.56 -10.11 6.84
C LYS A 7 -19.07 -10.06 6.58
N LYS A 8 -19.48 -9.94 5.31
CA LYS A 8 -20.91 -9.91 4.94
C LYS A 8 -21.58 -11.27 5.11
N ILE A 9 -20.84 -12.36 4.93
CA ILE A 9 -21.36 -13.73 5.15
C ILE A 9 -21.54 -13.98 6.65
N TYR A 10 -20.58 -13.55 7.47
CA TYR A 10 -20.63 -13.67 8.94
C TYR A 10 -21.91 -13.11 9.55
N TYR A 11 -22.32 -11.90 9.15
CA TYR A 11 -23.55 -11.27 9.65
C TYR A 11 -24.85 -11.92 9.15
N LYS A 12 -24.79 -12.78 8.12
CA LYS A 12 -25.98 -13.51 7.62
C LYS A 12 -26.14 -14.87 8.28
N ASP A 13 -25.06 -15.65 8.33
CA ASP A 13 -25.04 -16.97 8.94
C ASP A 13 -23.59 -17.37 9.29
N SER A 14 -23.38 -17.68 10.57
CA SER A 14 -22.08 -18.08 11.10
C SER A 14 -21.60 -19.43 10.53
N LYS A 15 -22.51 -20.39 10.31
CA LYS A 15 -22.12 -21.71 9.75
C LYS A 15 -21.67 -21.58 8.30
N SER A 16 -22.38 -20.79 7.50
CA SER A 16 -21.99 -20.47 6.12
C SER A 16 -20.68 -19.69 6.05
N HIS A 17 -20.38 -18.85 7.04
CA HIS A 17 -19.11 -18.13 7.12
C HIS A 17 -17.93 -19.09 7.30
N GLU A 18 -17.98 -19.97 8.30
CA GLU A 18 -16.88 -20.91 8.57
C GLU A 18 -16.61 -21.80 7.36
N LYS A 19 -17.67 -22.32 6.73
CA LYS A 19 -17.55 -23.13 5.51
C LYS A 19 -16.89 -22.35 4.37
N ALA A 20 -17.27 -21.09 4.17
CA ALA A 20 -16.69 -20.25 3.13
C ALA A 20 -15.24 -19.87 3.43
N TYR A 21 -14.90 -19.64 4.70
CA TYR A 21 -13.53 -19.40 5.15
C TYR A 21 -12.65 -20.61 4.86
N GLN A 22 -13.04 -21.80 5.33
CA GLN A 22 -12.27 -23.04 5.15
C GLN A 22 -12.08 -23.37 3.67
N LEU A 23 -13.12 -23.19 2.84
CA LEU A 23 -13.03 -23.42 1.41
C LEU A 23 -12.03 -22.48 0.72
N ARG A 24 -11.96 -21.21 1.14
CA ARG A 24 -10.99 -20.25 0.59
C ARG A 24 -9.58 -20.52 1.12
N TYR A 25 -9.45 -20.77 2.42
CA TYR A 25 -8.16 -21.05 3.05
C TYR A 25 -7.48 -22.29 2.44
N SER A 26 -8.24 -23.36 2.24
CA SER A 26 -7.75 -24.63 1.67
C SER A 26 -7.75 -24.70 0.14
N ALA A 27 -8.11 -23.62 -0.57
CA ALA A 27 -8.16 -23.66 -2.02
C ALA A 27 -6.76 -23.83 -2.63
N PRO A 28 -6.61 -24.54 -3.77
CA PRO A 28 -5.29 -24.84 -4.35
C PRO A 28 -4.42 -23.63 -4.70
N PHE A 29 -5.04 -22.49 -5.00
CA PHE A 29 -4.35 -21.24 -5.41
C PHE A 29 -4.37 -20.18 -4.30
N THR A 30 -4.53 -20.62 -3.06
CA THR A 30 -4.45 -19.74 -1.90
C THR A 30 -3.04 -19.65 -1.40
N GLU A 31 -2.55 -18.42 -1.35
CA GLU A 31 -1.25 -18.11 -0.80
C GLU A 31 -1.39 -17.78 0.68
N HIS A 32 -0.53 -18.41 1.47
CA HIS A 32 -0.49 -18.25 2.92
C HIS A 32 0.64 -17.30 3.28
N LEU A 33 0.31 -16.30 4.09
CA LEU A 33 1.26 -15.29 4.53
C LEU A 33 1.87 -15.73 5.86
N ASN A 34 3.15 -15.42 6.06
CA ASN A 34 3.88 -15.75 7.29
C ASN A 34 3.56 -14.78 8.44
N PHE A 35 2.29 -14.44 8.61
CA PHE A 35 1.80 -13.67 9.75
C PHE A 35 0.35 -14.01 10.06
N THR A 36 -0.05 -13.78 11.31
CA THR A 36 -1.42 -13.92 11.78
C THR A 36 -2.00 -12.54 12.10
N VAL A 37 -3.25 -12.32 11.73
CA VAL A 37 -4.02 -11.15 12.13
C VAL A 37 -4.68 -11.47 13.47
N HIS A 38 -4.27 -10.75 14.51
CA HIS A 38 -4.87 -10.79 15.83
C HIS A 38 -5.80 -9.59 16.00
N GLN A 39 -7.06 -9.84 16.32
CA GLN A 39 -8.00 -8.77 16.61
C GLN A 39 -7.87 -8.34 18.07
N TYR A 40 -7.65 -7.04 18.31
CA TYR A 40 -7.55 -6.49 19.66
C TYR A 40 -8.79 -6.85 20.50
N ASN A 41 -8.58 -7.40 21.69
CA ASN A 41 -9.60 -7.92 22.63
C ASN A 41 -10.37 -9.18 22.19
N TYR A 42 -9.83 -9.99 21.27
CA TYR A 42 -10.39 -11.30 20.92
C TYR A 42 -9.31 -12.39 21.02
N ASP A 43 -9.67 -13.57 21.53
CA ASP A 43 -8.74 -14.70 21.63
C ASP A 43 -8.45 -15.38 20.27
N SER A 44 -9.22 -15.00 19.23
CA SER A 44 -9.10 -15.58 17.89
C SER A 44 -7.91 -15.02 17.11
N ASN A 45 -7.06 -15.90 16.61
CA ASN A 45 -6.01 -15.59 15.65
C ASN A 45 -6.38 -16.15 14.28
N TYR A 46 -6.24 -15.32 13.25
CA TYR A 46 -6.49 -15.76 11.87
C TYR A 46 -5.19 -15.69 11.05
N PRO A 47 -4.73 -16.78 10.44
CA PRO A 47 -3.60 -16.74 9.51
C PRO A 47 -3.92 -15.81 8.34
N GLY A 48 -2.95 -14.99 7.95
CA GLY A 48 -3.05 -14.16 6.76
C GLY A 48 -3.00 -15.06 5.52
N PHE A 49 -3.95 -14.87 4.62
CA PHE A 49 -3.96 -15.55 3.33
C PHE A 49 -4.65 -14.67 2.29
N TYR A 50 -4.40 -14.97 1.02
CA TYR A 50 -5.17 -14.39 -0.08
C TYR A 50 -5.39 -15.43 -1.18
N CYS A 51 -6.48 -15.28 -1.92
CA CYS A 51 -6.78 -16.10 -3.09
C CYS A 51 -6.54 -15.24 -4.33
N TYR A 52 -5.86 -15.79 -5.34
CA TYR A 52 -5.83 -15.15 -6.64
C TYR A 52 -7.23 -15.13 -7.25
N THR A 53 -7.76 -13.94 -7.49
CA THR A 53 -9.01 -13.76 -8.23
C THR A 53 -8.71 -13.23 -9.63
N GLN A 54 -9.65 -13.40 -10.56
CA GLN A 54 -9.53 -12.86 -11.90
C GLN A 54 -9.27 -11.35 -11.86
N GLU A 55 -9.92 -10.62 -10.95
CA GLU A 55 -9.73 -9.19 -10.78
C GLU A 55 -8.30 -8.83 -10.36
N ILE A 56 -7.69 -9.58 -9.44
CA ILE A 56 -6.28 -9.37 -9.05
C ILE A 56 -5.36 -9.60 -10.24
N VAL A 57 -5.59 -10.67 -11.01
CA VAL A 57 -4.76 -11.00 -12.18
C VAL A 57 -4.87 -9.91 -13.25
N CYS A 58 -6.09 -9.43 -13.55
CA CYS A 58 -6.28 -8.32 -14.50
C CYS A 58 -5.60 -7.02 -14.03
N LEU A 59 -5.66 -6.72 -12.73
CA LEU A 59 -4.98 -5.54 -12.17
C LEU A 59 -3.46 -5.67 -12.27
N LEU A 60 -2.91 -6.86 -12.00
CA LEU A 60 -1.47 -7.12 -12.16
C LEU A 60 -1.03 -6.90 -13.61
N ASP A 61 -1.79 -7.46 -14.57
CA ASP A 61 -1.51 -7.29 -15.99
C ASP A 61 -1.54 -5.81 -16.43
N GLU A 62 -2.52 -5.04 -15.95
CA GLU A 62 -2.62 -3.61 -16.21
C GLU A 62 -1.42 -2.83 -15.62
N ILE A 63 -1.01 -3.16 -14.39
CA ILE A 63 0.16 -2.56 -13.74
C ILE A 63 1.42 -2.87 -14.53
N TYR A 64 1.66 -4.13 -14.88
CA TYR A 64 2.84 -4.53 -15.65
C TYR A 64 2.87 -3.86 -17.02
N SER A 65 1.74 -3.79 -17.71
CA SER A 65 1.63 -3.10 -19.01
C SER A 65 2.01 -1.62 -18.92
N LYS A 66 1.56 -0.93 -17.86
CA LYS A 66 1.93 0.47 -17.59
C LYS A 66 3.40 0.61 -17.22
N CYS A 67 3.94 -0.29 -16.42
CA CYS A 67 5.37 -0.31 -16.07
C CYS A 67 6.24 -0.49 -17.32
N MET A 68 5.89 -1.42 -18.21
CA MET A 68 6.62 -1.61 -19.47
C MET A 68 6.57 -0.36 -20.36
N SER A 69 5.40 0.27 -20.46
CA SER A 69 5.26 1.54 -21.18
C SER A 69 6.12 2.66 -20.57
N LEU A 70 6.29 2.68 -19.25
CA LEU A 70 7.18 3.62 -18.58
C LEU A 70 8.65 3.30 -18.87
N TYR A 71 9.06 2.03 -18.85
CA TYR A 71 10.43 1.62 -19.16
C TYR A 71 10.84 1.94 -20.60
N THR A 72 9.92 1.92 -21.56
CA THR A 72 10.22 2.33 -22.94
C THR A 72 10.34 3.85 -23.09
N LEU A 73 9.68 4.62 -22.23
CA LEU A 73 9.75 6.09 -22.23
C LEU A 73 11.00 6.62 -21.50
N LEU A 74 11.43 5.97 -20.43
CA LEU A 74 12.53 6.43 -19.57
C LEU A 74 13.83 6.81 -20.33
N PRO A 75 14.32 6.05 -21.32
CA PRO A 75 15.53 6.40 -22.06
C PRO A 75 15.44 7.71 -22.84
N ASN A 76 14.23 8.18 -23.15
CA ASN A 76 14.01 9.42 -23.90
C ASN A 76 13.95 10.67 -23.01
N ILE A 77 14.06 10.50 -21.69
CA ILE A 77 13.94 11.58 -20.72
C ILE A 77 15.35 11.93 -20.20
N PRO A 78 15.74 13.22 -20.20
CA PRO A 78 16.99 13.63 -19.59
C PRO A 78 17.05 13.25 -18.11
N GLU A 79 18.21 12.80 -17.64
CA GLU A 79 18.43 12.35 -16.26
C GLU A 79 17.99 13.41 -15.23
N ALA A 80 18.30 14.68 -15.47
CA ALA A 80 17.86 15.79 -14.60
C ALA A 80 16.33 15.87 -14.46
N GLY A 81 15.58 15.55 -15.53
CA GLY A 81 14.12 15.49 -15.51
C GLY A 81 13.61 14.34 -14.66
N ILE A 82 14.26 13.17 -14.74
CA ILE A 82 13.93 12.00 -13.91
C ILE A 82 14.18 12.32 -12.43
N ILE A 83 15.34 12.88 -12.09
CA ILE A 83 15.70 13.25 -10.72
C ILE A 83 14.68 14.25 -10.14
N GLN A 84 14.34 15.30 -10.91
CA GLN A 84 13.37 16.30 -10.48
C GLN A 84 11.96 15.71 -10.29
N TYR A 85 11.57 14.77 -11.16
CA TYR A 85 10.30 14.07 -11.05
C TYR A 85 10.25 13.17 -9.81
N LEU A 86 11.28 12.38 -9.56
CA LEU A 86 11.40 11.54 -8.36
C LEU A 86 11.36 12.37 -7.07
N HIS A 87 12.05 13.51 -7.04
CA HIS A 87 11.98 14.44 -5.91
C HIS A 87 10.54 14.94 -5.66
N ASN A 88 9.80 15.27 -6.72
CA ASN A 88 8.40 15.69 -6.60
C ASN A 88 7.46 14.57 -6.15
N LEU A 89 7.71 13.34 -6.60
CA LEU A 89 6.99 12.13 -6.15
C LEU A 89 7.22 11.90 -4.65
N LEU A 90 8.46 11.97 -4.17
CA LEU A 90 8.77 11.83 -2.74
C LEU A 90 8.02 12.88 -1.91
N ILE A 91 7.99 14.14 -2.35
CA ILE A 91 7.21 15.19 -1.66
C ILE A 91 5.71 14.84 -1.64
N GLN A 92 5.16 14.31 -2.74
CA GLN A 92 3.75 13.89 -2.76
C GLN A 92 3.48 12.76 -1.80
N GLU A 93 4.35 11.75 -1.79
CA GLU A 93 4.20 10.57 -0.96
C GLU A 93 4.25 10.94 0.53
N ILE A 94 5.24 11.74 0.94
CA ILE A 94 5.35 12.23 2.33
C ILE A 94 4.10 13.03 2.71
N LYS A 95 3.61 13.90 1.81
CA LYS A 95 2.39 14.68 2.08
C LYS A 95 1.17 13.78 2.23
N SER A 96 1.04 12.77 1.38
CA SER A 96 -0.08 11.82 1.37
C SER A 96 -0.07 10.98 2.65
N SER A 97 1.08 10.39 2.99
CA SER A 97 1.27 9.63 4.23
C SER A 97 0.99 10.47 5.47
N ASN A 98 1.52 11.70 5.55
CA ASN A 98 1.23 12.60 6.66
C ASN A 98 -0.26 12.95 6.77
N ALA A 99 -0.97 13.09 5.64
CA ALA A 99 -2.41 13.37 5.65
C ALA A 99 -3.22 12.19 6.19
N ILE A 100 -2.82 10.95 5.90
CA ILE A 100 -3.43 9.73 6.46
C ILE A 100 -3.27 9.72 7.99
N GLU A 101 -2.10 10.12 8.49
CA GLU A 101 -1.80 10.22 9.93
C GLU A 101 -2.34 11.50 10.59
N GLY A 102 -3.10 12.33 9.87
CA GLY A 102 -3.69 13.58 10.39
C GLY A 102 -2.69 14.73 10.59
N VAL A 103 -1.45 14.61 10.11
CA VAL A 103 -0.40 15.62 10.21
C VAL A 103 -0.49 16.60 9.05
N ARG A 104 -1.00 17.81 9.32
CA ARG A 104 -1.07 18.88 8.32
C ARG A 104 0.33 19.30 7.87
N SER A 105 0.63 19.01 6.60
CA SER A 105 1.93 19.27 5.95
C SER A 105 1.74 19.97 4.61
N THR A 106 2.56 20.98 4.32
CA THR A 106 2.60 21.63 3.01
C THR A 106 3.78 21.13 2.16
N ARG A 107 3.66 21.22 0.83
CA ARG A 107 4.76 20.89 -0.09
C ARG A 107 6.04 21.69 0.22
N ARG A 108 5.89 22.97 0.60
CA ARG A 108 7.00 23.86 0.94
C ARG A 108 7.73 23.39 2.21
N GLU A 109 7.00 23.01 3.24
CA GLU A 109 7.60 22.50 4.49
C GLU A 109 8.39 21.22 4.25
N ILE A 110 7.82 20.27 3.50
CA ILE A 110 8.49 19.00 3.17
C ILE A 110 9.73 19.25 2.31
N SER A 111 9.61 20.06 1.25
CA SER A 111 10.73 20.42 0.39
C SER A 111 11.85 21.12 1.19
N ASN A 112 11.49 22.04 2.08
CA ASN A 112 12.47 22.71 2.95
C ASN A 112 13.18 21.71 3.87
N ALA A 113 12.46 20.75 4.44
CA ALA A 113 13.04 19.72 5.30
C ALA A 113 13.96 18.76 4.53
N MET A 114 13.58 18.35 3.30
CA MET A 114 14.38 17.47 2.43
C MET A 114 15.71 18.10 2.01
N ASN A 115 15.73 19.40 1.75
CA ASN A 115 16.91 20.09 1.22
C ASN A 115 17.95 20.47 2.30
N GLN A 116 17.68 20.20 3.58
CA GLN A 116 18.58 20.57 4.68
C GLN A 116 19.38 19.38 5.20
N ARG A 117 20.71 19.44 5.02
CA ARG A 117 21.62 18.35 5.41
C ARG A 117 22.05 18.34 6.88
N ASN A 118 21.94 19.44 7.61
CA ASN A 118 22.17 19.53 9.07
C ASN A 118 21.65 20.89 9.56
N PRO A 119 20.37 21.00 9.96
CA PRO A 119 19.83 22.27 10.37
C PRO A 119 20.43 22.75 11.70
N SER A 120 21.00 23.96 11.71
CA SER A 120 21.42 24.65 12.94
C SER A 120 20.24 25.23 13.73
N LYS A 121 19.03 25.23 13.16
CA LYS A 121 17.78 25.73 13.76
C LYS A 121 16.67 24.71 13.57
N TYR A 122 15.69 24.69 14.47
CA TYR A 122 14.55 23.77 14.37
C TYR A 122 13.87 23.83 13.00
N VAL A 123 13.73 22.67 12.36
CA VAL A 123 13.01 22.51 11.10
C VAL A 123 11.88 21.51 11.29
N ARG A 124 10.67 22.00 11.07
CA ARG A 124 9.45 21.22 11.14
C ARG A 124 9.52 20.06 10.16
N LEU A 125 9.10 18.86 10.57
CA LEU A 125 9.12 17.61 9.80
C LEU A 125 10.51 17.03 9.52
N TRP A 126 11.60 17.60 10.03
CA TRP A 126 12.96 17.14 9.72
C TRP A 126 13.19 15.66 10.06
N GLY A 127 12.81 15.20 11.26
CA GLY A 127 12.98 13.80 11.67
C GLY A 127 12.02 12.80 11.00
N ILE A 128 11.02 13.29 10.24
CA ILE A 128 10.14 12.44 9.43
C ILE A 128 10.74 12.25 8.04
N VAL A 129 11.37 13.30 7.52
CA VAL A 129 11.92 13.36 6.17
C VAL A 129 13.34 12.79 6.09
N ASN A 130 14.17 13.04 7.09
CA ASN A 130 15.57 12.62 7.16
C ASN A 130 15.76 11.60 8.30
N LYS A 131 15.40 10.33 8.04
CA LYS A 131 15.66 9.19 8.95
C LYS A 131 16.96 8.48 8.59
#